data_AF-A0A8C0NG17-F1
#
_entry.id   AF-A0A8C0NG17-F1
#
_cell.length_a   1.000
_cell.length_b   1.000
_cell.length_c   1.000
_cell.angle_alpha   90.00
_cell.angle_beta   90.00
_cell.angle_gamma   90.00
#
_symmetry.space_group_name_H-M   'P 1'
#
loop_
_entity.id
_entity.type
_entity.pdbx_description
1 polymer ?
#
loop_
_entity_poly.entity_id
_entity_poly.type
_entity_poly.pdbx_seq_one_letter_code
_entity_poly.pdbx_strand_id
1 'polypeptide(L)'
;MAGAIIENMSTRKLCVVGGALLALQVAAFLVGGLVAPGPTTAVSYMSVKCVDVRKNHHKAKWLMPWGPNQCDKIRDIEEAIPREIEANDIVFSVHIPLPSMEMSPWFQFMLFILQLDIAFKLNNQI
;
A
#
# COMPACT_ATOMS: atom_id res chain seq x y z
N MET A 1 37.03 39.57 -18.73
CA MET A 1 36.24 38.45 -18.19
C MET A 1 34.97 39.04 -17.61
N ALA A 2 33.80 38.75 -18.19
CA ALA A 2 32.53 39.22 -17.64
C ALA A 2 32.20 38.36 -16.41
N GLY A 3 32.09 38.99 -15.25
CA GLY A 3 31.70 38.32 -14.00
C GLY A 3 30.30 37.72 -14.08
N ALA A 4 29.99 36.80 -13.18
CA ALA A 4 28.69 36.14 -13.14
C ALA A 4 27.55 37.15 -12.89
N ILE A 5 26.32 36.80 -13.30
CA ILE A 5 25.14 37.69 -13.17
C ILE A 5 24.96 38.19 -11.74
N ILE A 6 25.30 37.37 -10.74
CA ILE A 6 25.20 37.70 -9.32
C ILE A 6 26.23 38.75 -8.86
N GLU A 7 27.42 38.78 -9.48
CA GLU A 7 28.50 39.71 -9.15
C GLU A 7 28.25 41.10 -9.73
N ASN A 8 27.50 41.18 -10.83
CA ASN A 8 27.14 42.42 -11.50
C ASN A 8 25.72 42.92 -11.16
N MET A 9 25.05 42.29 -10.18
CA MET A 9 23.69 42.64 -9.80
C MET A 9 23.67 43.71 -8.70
N SER A 10 22.96 44.82 -8.92
CA SER A 10 22.69 45.80 -7.86
C SER A 10 21.81 45.19 -6.76
N THR A 11 22.06 45.57 -5.50
CA THR A 11 21.28 45.16 -4.32
C THR A 11 19.78 45.32 -4.51
N ARG A 12 19.33 46.36 -5.21
CA ARG A 12 17.90 46.58 -5.49
C ARG A 12 17.29 45.47 -6.36
N LYS A 13 18.00 45.04 -7.40
CA LYS A 13 17.54 43.94 -8.27
C LYS A 13 17.55 42.61 -7.51
N LEU A 14 18.56 42.40 -6.67
CA LEU A 14 18.66 41.23 -5.82
C LEU A 14 17.47 41.13 -4.84
N CYS A 15 17.10 42.23 -4.16
CA CYS A 15 15.94 42.24 -3.26
C CYS A 15 14.62 41.97 -3.98
N VAL A 16 14.43 42.49 -5.20
CA VAL A 16 13.22 42.24 -5.99
C VAL A 16 13.11 40.76 -6.37
N VAL A 17 14.19 40.17 -6.88
CA VAL A 17 14.23 38.74 -7.23
C VAL A 17 14.04 37.88 -5.98
N GLY A 18 14.69 38.22 -4.87
CA GLY A 18 14.52 37.51 -3.59
C GLY A 18 13.09 37.56 -3.08
N GLY A 19 12.43 38.73 -3.13
CA GLY A 19 11.03 38.89 -2.74
C GLY A 19 10.07 38.09 -3.65
N ALA A 20 10.34 38.07 -4.95
CA ALA A 20 9.56 37.27 -5.90
C ALA A 20 9.71 35.76 -5.63
N LEU A 21 10.93 35.29 -5.39
CA LEU A 21 11.19 33.89 -5.02
C LEU A 21 10.54 33.54 -3.68
N LEU A 22 10.55 34.44 -2.70
CA LEU A 22 9.88 34.24 -1.42
C LEU A 22 8.36 34.12 -1.60
N ALA A 23 7.75 34.98 -2.42
CA ALA A 23 6.33 34.90 -2.73
C ALA A 23 5.96 33.57 -3.41
N LEU A 24 6.78 33.12 -4.37
CA LEU A 24 6.61 31.81 -5.01
C LEU A 24 6.77 30.65 -4.03
N GLN A 25 7.74 30.73 -3.11
CA GLN A 25 7.94 29.71 -2.09
C GLN A 25 6.73 29.60 -1.14
N VAL A 26 6.19 30.75 -0.71
CA VAL A 26 4.97 30.79 0.11
C VAL A 26 3.80 30.18 -0.66
N ALA A 27 3.62 30.53 -1.94
CA ALA A 27 2.59 29.94 -2.78
C ALA A 27 2.74 28.41 -2.92
N ALA A 28 3.96 27.91 -3.11
CA ALA A 28 4.24 26.48 -3.19
C ALA A 28 3.87 25.74 -1.89
N PHE A 29 4.17 26.34 -0.73
CA PHE A 29 3.75 25.79 0.56
C PHE A 29 2.23 25.78 0.73
N LEU A 30 1.54 26.84 0.29
CA LEU A 30 0.07 26.89 0.35
C LEU A 30 -0.56 25.83 -0.54
N VAL A 31 -0.04 25.60 -1.74
CA VAL A 31 -0.51 24.54 -2.63
C VAL A 31 -0.31 23.16 -1.99
N GLY A 32 0.87 22.89 -1.44
CA GLY A 32 1.15 21.62 -0.78
C GLY A 32 0.32 21.37 0.49
N GLY A 33 0.04 22.42 1.26
CA GLY A 33 -0.67 22.30 2.55
C GLY A 33 -2.19 22.39 2.49
N LEU A 34 -2.74 23.15 1.54
CA LEU A 34 -4.19 23.43 1.47
C LEU A 34 -4.89 22.75 0.29
N VAL A 35 -4.16 22.38 -0.76
CA VAL A 35 -4.74 21.83 -1.99
C VAL A 35 -4.42 20.34 -2.15
N ALA A 36 -3.15 19.95 -1.95
CA ALA A 36 -2.75 18.57 -2.12
C ALA A 36 -3.21 17.68 -0.95
N PRO A 37 -3.74 16.47 -1.22
CA PRO A 37 -4.01 15.48 -0.17
C PRO A 37 -2.70 14.88 0.36
N GLY A 38 -2.81 14.03 1.38
CA GLY A 38 -1.66 13.29 1.91
C GLY A 38 -0.89 12.57 0.79
N PRO A 39 0.46 12.59 0.81
CA PRO A 39 1.28 12.13 -0.31
C PRO A 39 1.17 10.62 -0.56
N THR A 40 0.81 9.84 0.47
CA THR A 40 0.64 8.40 0.39
C THR A 40 -0.54 7.95 1.24
N THR A 41 -1.15 6.84 0.84
CA THR A 41 -2.24 6.21 1.59
C THR A 41 -1.84 4.80 1.98
N ALA A 42 -1.81 4.50 3.27
CA ALA A 42 -1.61 3.16 3.79
C ALA A 42 -2.96 2.53 4.13
N VAL A 43 -3.25 1.35 3.58
CA VAL A 43 -4.49 0.62 3.83
C VAL A 43 -4.13 -0.79 4.28
N SER A 44 -4.59 -1.15 5.47
CA SER A 44 -4.37 -2.48 6.03
C SER A 44 -5.36 -3.49 5.46
N TYR A 45 -4.84 -4.61 4.95
CA TYR A 45 -5.64 -5.73 4.46
C TYR A 45 -5.47 -6.92 5.40
N MET A 46 -6.57 -7.52 5.81
CA MET A 46 -6.56 -8.82 6.47
C MET A 46 -6.72 -9.91 5.41
N SER A 47 -5.82 -10.89 5.41
CA SER A 47 -5.89 -12.02 4.49
C SER A 47 -7.03 -12.95 4.88
N VAL A 48 -7.80 -13.39 3.88
CA VAL A 48 -8.80 -14.44 4.06
C VAL A 48 -8.10 -15.79 3.91
N LYS A 49 -8.28 -16.66 4.89
CA LYS A 49 -7.74 -18.02 4.91
C LYS A 49 -8.66 -18.92 4.10
N CYS A 50 -8.36 -19.06 2.81
CA CYS A 50 -9.09 -19.93 1.89
C CYS A 50 -8.59 -21.38 1.98
N VAL A 51 -9.49 -22.34 1.78
CA VAL A 51 -9.18 -23.78 1.81
C VAL A 51 -9.19 -24.34 0.38
N ASP A 52 -8.13 -25.03 -0.02
CA ASP A 52 -8.03 -25.69 -1.32
C ASP A 52 -7.94 -27.22 -1.24
N VAL A 53 -9.05 -27.84 -0.85
CA VAL A 53 -9.16 -29.31 -0.70
C VAL A 53 -9.02 -30.07 -2.04
N ARG A 54 -9.19 -29.39 -3.17
CA ARG A 54 -9.16 -30.01 -4.51
C ARG A 54 -7.84 -29.67 -5.19
N LYS A 55 -6.85 -30.52 -4.91
CA LYS A 55 -5.50 -30.56 -5.50
C LYS A 55 -5.51 -30.82 -7.02
N ASN A 56 -6.14 -29.94 -7.80
CA ASN A 56 -5.99 -29.93 -9.26
C ASN A 56 -4.68 -29.23 -9.61
N HIS A 57 -3.56 -29.92 -9.39
CA HIS A 57 -2.20 -29.42 -9.56
C HIS A 57 -1.86 -28.92 -10.98
N HIS A 58 -2.74 -29.12 -11.97
CA HIS A 58 -2.53 -28.73 -13.36
C HIS A 58 -3.18 -27.40 -13.77
N LYS A 59 -3.94 -26.72 -12.89
CA LYS A 59 -4.50 -25.39 -13.18
C LYS A 59 -4.41 -24.49 -11.95
N ALA A 60 -3.84 -23.29 -12.13
CA ALA A 60 -3.88 -22.25 -11.12
C ALA A 60 -5.34 -21.86 -10.85
N LYS A 61 -5.81 -22.13 -9.62
CA LYS A 61 -7.14 -21.75 -9.17
C LYS A 61 -7.05 -20.43 -8.42
N TRP A 62 -7.76 -19.42 -8.90
CA TRP A 62 -7.84 -18.13 -8.23
C TRP A 62 -8.87 -18.19 -7.10
N LEU A 63 -8.38 -18.20 -5.86
CA LEU A 63 -9.22 -18.20 -4.66
C LEU A 63 -9.60 -16.76 -4.31
N MET A 64 -10.85 -16.40 -4.58
CA MET A 64 -11.32 -15.05 -4.33
C MET A 64 -11.75 -14.91 -2.85
N PRO A 65 -11.27 -13.89 -2.11
CA PRO A 65 -11.63 -13.72 -0.70
C PRO A 65 -13.10 -13.31 -0.47
N TRP A 66 -13.74 -12.71 -1.48
CA TRP A 66 -15.12 -12.22 -1.42
C TRP A 66 -15.79 -12.23 -2.81
N GLY A 67 -17.09 -11.92 -2.87
CA GLY A 67 -17.87 -11.88 -4.11
C GLY A 67 -18.60 -13.20 -4.43
N PRO A 68 -19.19 -13.32 -5.63
CA PRO A 68 -20.00 -14.49 -6.01
C PRO A 68 -19.19 -15.77 -6.09
N ASN A 69 -17.89 -15.67 -6.41
CA ASN A 69 -16.96 -16.80 -6.51
C ASN A 69 -16.02 -16.86 -5.29
N GLN A 70 -16.51 -16.45 -4.11
CA GLN A 70 -15.70 -16.50 -2.89
C GLN A 70 -15.27 -17.94 -2.57
N CYS A 71 -14.06 -18.08 -2.03
CA CYS A 71 -13.52 -19.34 -1.57
C CYS A 71 -14.25 -19.86 -0.33
N ASP A 72 -14.15 -21.17 -0.09
CA ASP A 72 -14.42 -21.73 1.23
C ASP A 72 -13.32 -21.24 2.18
N LYS A 73 -13.72 -20.65 3.30
CA LYS A 73 -12.82 -19.90 4.18
C LYS A 73 -13.02 -20.31 5.63
N ILE A 74 -11.90 -20.36 6.36
CA ILE A 74 -11.87 -20.54 7.81
C ILE A 74 -11.67 -19.17 8.47
N ARG A 75 -12.37 -18.91 9.58
CA ARG A 75 -12.18 -17.64 10.32
C ARG A 75 -10.93 -17.70 11.17
N ASP A 76 -10.75 -18.82 11.85
CA ASP A 76 -9.61 -19.07 12.72
C ASP A 76 -8.79 -20.28 12.23
N ILE A 77 -7.49 -20.30 12.56
CA ILE A 77 -6.63 -21.45 12.25
C ILE A 77 -7.06 -22.68 13.07
N GLU A 78 -7.66 -22.49 14.26
CA GLU A 78 -8.17 -23.60 15.07
C GLU A 78 -9.31 -24.36 14.39
N GLU A 79 -10.06 -23.72 13.48
CA GLU A 79 -11.12 -24.35 12.69
C GLU A 79 -10.56 -25.39 11.68
N ALA A 80 -9.26 -25.31 11.36
CA ALA A 80 -8.60 -26.25 10.46
C ALA A 80 -8.44 -27.65 11.09
N ILE A 81 -8.30 -27.74 12.41
CA ILE A 81 -8.07 -28.99 13.14
C ILE A 81 -9.26 -29.96 13.02
N PRO A 82 -10.51 -29.59 13.40
CA PRO A 82 -11.65 -30.49 13.28
C PRO A 82 -12.04 -30.78 11.82
N ARG A 83 -11.59 -29.94 10.87
CA ARG A 83 -11.84 -30.10 9.44
C ARG A 83 -10.74 -30.89 8.72
N GLU A 84 -9.73 -31.36 9.45
CA GLU A 84 -8.57 -32.12 8.92
C GLU A 84 -7.87 -31.40 7.74
N ILE A 85 -7.79 -30.08 7.81
CA ILE A 85 -7.16 -29.27 6.76
C ILE A 85 -5.65 -29.22 6.99
N GLU A 86 -4.87 -29.68 6.00
CA GLU A 86 -3.42 -29.61 6.04
C GLU A 86 -2.91 -28.16 5.90
N ALA A 87 -1.72 -27.89 6.42
CA ALA A 87 -1.09 -26.56 6.29
C ALA A 87 -0.91 -26.11 4.83
N ASN A 88 -0.68 -27.06 3.91
CA ASN A 88 -0.51 -26.79 2.48
C ASN A 88 -1.82 -26.43 1.76
N ASP A 89 -2.96 -26.74 2.36
CA ASP A 89 -4.28 -26.50 1.78
C ASP A 89 -4.84 -25.14 2.19
N ILE A 90 -4.13 -24.38 3.03
CA ILE A 90 -4.50 -23.02 3.44
C ILE A 90 -3.81 -22.01 2.52
N VAL A 91 -4.62 -21.19 1.84
CA VAL A 91 -4.15 -20.10 0.98
C VAL A 91 -4.60 -18.76 1.56
N PHE A 92 -3.65 -17.88 1.84
CA PHE A 92 -3.93 -16.51 2.28
C PHE A 92 -4.23 -15.63 1.08
N SER A 93 -5.52 -15.33 0.88
CA SER A 93 -6.00 -14.55 -0.27
C SER A 93 -6.34 -13.13 0.14
N VAL A 94 -5.79 -12.17 -0.61
CA VAL A 94 -6.10 -10.73 -0.50
C VAL A 94 -6.48 -10.24 -1.89
N HIS A 95 -7.55 -9.46 -1.98
CA HIS A 95 -7.93 -8.76 -3.20
C HIS A 95 -7.66 -7.28 -3.01
N ILE A 96 -6.78 -6.73 -3.85
CA ILE A 96 -6.54 -5.30 -3.98
C ILE A 96 -7.14 -4.91 -5.32
N PRO A 97 -8.04 -3.92 -5.37
CA PRO A 97 -8.50 -3.05 -4.29
C PRO A 97 -9.58 -3.68 -3.37
N LEU A 98 -9.92 -2.99 -2.27
CA LEU A 98 -11.06 -3.31 -1.39
C LEU A 98 -12.38 -3.46 -2.17
N PRO A 99 -13.41 -4.15 -1.61
CA PRO A 99 -14.70 -4.30 -2.26
C PRO A 99 -15.29 -2.96 -2.70
N SER A 100 -15.87 -2.92 -3.90
CA SER A 100 -16.46 -1.72 -4.53
C SER A 100 -15.49 -0.55 -4.80
N MET A 101 -14.19 -0.76 -4.68
CA MET A 101 -13.16 0.21 -5.05
C MET A 101 -12.43 -0.24 -6.32
N GLU A 102 -11.80 0.69 -7.02
CA GLU A 102 -10.95 0.42 -8.17
C GLU A 102 -9.58 1.10 -8.03
N MET A 103 -8.54 0.48 -8.58
CA MET A 103 -7.20 1.06 -8.61
C MET A 103 -7.04 1.85 -9.90
N SER A 104 -6.54 3.09 -9.82
CA SER A 104 -6.31 3.93 -11.00
C SER A 104 -4.81 4.08 -11.31
N PRO A 105 -4.43 4.34 -12.58
CA PRO A 105 -3.03 4.61 -12.94
C PRO A 105 -2.42 5.84 -12.25
N TRP A 106 -3.25 6.74 -11.69
CA TRP A 106 -2.80 7.93 -10.96
C TRP A 106 -2.05 7.62 -9.66
N PHE A 107 -2.16 6.39 -9.14
CA PHE A 107 -1.41 5.99 -7.94
C PHE A 107 0.09 5.77 -8.21
N GLN A 108 0.49 5.53 -9.47
CA GLN A 108 1.88 5.40 -9.96
C GLN A 108 2.72 4.24 -9.38
N PHE A 109 2.56 3.90 -8.11
CA PHE A 109 3.26 2.81 -7.44
C PHE A 109 2.35 2.08 -6.47
N MET A 110 2.71 0.83 -6.15
CA MET A 110 2.04 0.01 -5.15
C MET A 110 3.11 -0.64 -4.28
N LEU A 111 2.98 -0.51 -2.96
CA LEU A 111 3.87 -1.12 -1.98
C LEU A 111 3.08 -2.05 -1.08
N PHE A 112 3.62 -3.26 -0.88
CA PHE A 112 3.03 -4.28 -0.02
C PHE A 112 4.00 -4.69 1.07
N ILE A 113 3.52 -4.74 2.30
CA ILE A 113 4.27 -5.17 3.47
C ILE A 113 3.44 -6.25 4.15
N LEU A 114 4.07 -7.39 4.47
CA LEU A 114 3.44 -8.46 5.23
C LEU A 114 3.68 -8.23 6.72
N GLN A 115 2.60 -8.21 7.49
CA GLN A 115 2.62 -8.23 8.95
C GLN A 115 2.08 -9.58 9.38
N LEU A 116 2.93 -10.41 9.99
CA LEU A 116 2.54 -11.75 10.43
C LEU A 116 2.14 -11.72 11.90
N ASP A 117 0.96 -12.25 12.20
CA ASP A 117 0.49 -12.49 13.56
C ASP A 117 0.86 -13.92 13.99
N ILE A 118 1.87 -14.04 14.85
CA ILE A 118 2.37 -15.34 15.34
C ILE A 118 2.00 -15.48 16.82
N ALA A 119 1.18 -16.47 17.14
CA ALA A 119 0.81 -16.79 18.51
C ALA A 119 1.94 -17.58 19.21
N PHE A 120 2.30 -17.16 20.42
CA PHE A 120 3.28 -17.88 21.23
C PHE A 120 2.69 -19.19 21.78
N LYS A 121 3.40 -20.30 21.61
CA LYS A 121 3.08 -21.59 22.24
C LYS A 121 4.34 -22.21 22.84
N LEU A 122 4.23 -22.71 24.08
CA LEU A 122 5.35 -23.32 24.81
C LEU A 122 5.98 -24.51 24.05
N ASN A 123 5.16 -25.31 23.39
CA ASN A 123 5.60 -26.50 22.65
C ASN A 123 5.93 -26.22 21.18
N ASN A 124 5.76 -24.99 20.72
CA ASN A 124 6.04 -24.58 19.35
C ASN A 124 6.57 -23.15 19.37
N GLN A 125 7.82 -23.03 19.81
CA GLN A 125 8.57 -21.78 19.80
C GLN A 125 9.18 -21.63 18.40
N ILE A 126 8.78 -20.57 17.70
CA ILE A 126 9.52 -20.04 16.55
C ILE A 126 10.56 -19.08 17.10
#